data_AF-A0A519RMR1-F1
#
_entry.id   AF-A0A519RMR1-F1
#
_cell.length_a   1.000
_cell.length_b   1.000
_cell.length_c   1.000
_cell.angle_alpha   90.00
_cell.angle_beta   90.00
_cell.angle_gamma   90.00
#
_symmetry.space_group_name_H-M   'P 1'
#
loop_
_entity.id
_entity.type
_entity.pdbx_description
1 polymer ?
#
loop_
_entity_poly.entity_id
_entity_poly.type
_entity_poly.pdbx_seq_one_letter_code
_entity_poly.pdbx_strand_id
1 'polypeptide(L)'
;MHTKSNAYSHGSFKNPDKASCNDILSLSDKIQVKLFSTLQQASKNDKAELIGDMCYFAYDRLIKDSISQVDNRVINDPEWFITKIRQATKEADKNSCLTTFNEGIKKYPRYYNLYFETIPCGLGNDKQERLRKWEYIANLTAKNNKTTDGDALYSRVYWVVSSYFGVDNLKDDTLVNWPRMKSSMQQVLKKYPDQWNYTHFAEISCRSNDKDFTRYLFQYIPRYQADNWDDQEIYKYCKSYSTQ
;
A
#
# COMPACT_ATOMS: atom_id res chain seq x y z
N MET A 1 3.03 27.67 -7.57
CA MET A 1 3.54 26.38 -7.06
C MET A 1 2.36 25.63 -6.46
N HIS A 2 1.72 24.76 -7.24
CA HIS A 2 0.61 23.94 -6.77
C HIS A 2 1.14 22.58 -6.34
N THR A 3 1.09 22.30 -5.04
CA THR A 3 1.25 20.96 -4.49
C THR A 3 0.05 20.13 -4.94
N LYS A 4 0.24 19.29 -5.96
CA LYS A 4 -0.74 18.26 -6.32
C LYS A 4 -0.78 17.25 -5.16
N SER A 5 -1.98 17.06 -4.62
CA SER A 5 -2.32 15.97 -3.72
C SER A 5 -1.94 14.63 -4.38
N ASN A 6 -1.02 13.90 -3.76
CA ASN A 6 -0.71 12.52 -4.14
C ASN A 6 -1.88 11.65 -3.67
N ALA A 7 -2.88 11.52 -4.54
CA ALA A 7 -3.89 10.49 -4.43
C ALA A 7 -3.20 9.14 -4.71
N TYR A 8 -2.81 8.45 -3.64
CA TYR A 8 -2.53 7.03 -3.69
C TYR A 8 -3.79 6.33 -4.18
N SER A 9 -3.81 5.95 -5.46
CA SER A 9 -4.78 4.98 -5.96
C SER A 9 -4.46 3.67 -5.26
N HIS A 10 -5.15 3.44 -4.15
CA HIS A 10 -5.46 2.08 -3.74
C HIS A 10 -5.96 1.39 -5.00
N GLY A 11 -5.17 0.48 -5.56
CA GLY A 11 -5.72 -0.58 -6.40
C GLY A 11 -6.96 -1.04 -5.67
N SER A 12 -8.11 -0.87 -6.32
CA SER A 12 -9.41 -0.89 -5.68
C SER A 12 -9.55 -2.10 -4.75
N PHE A 13 -9.24 -1.91 -3.48
CA PHE A 13 -9.96 -2.56 -2.41
C PHE A 13 -11.34 -1.95 -2.56
N LYS A 14 -12.18 -2.58 -3.39
CA LYS A 14 -13.61 -2.37 -3.35
C LYS A 14 -13.97 -2.39 -1.88
N ASN A 15 -14.27 -1.19 -1.39
CA ASN A 15 -14.96 -0.85 -0.17
C ASN A 15 -15.11 -2.07 0.76
N PRO A 16 -14.22 -2.30 1.74
CA PRO A 16 -14.41 -3.36 2.70
C PRO A 16 -15.76 -3.12 3.35
N ASP A 17 -16.67 -4.06 3.11
CA ASP A 17 -18.02 -4.23 3.63
C ASP A 17 -18.76 -2.98 4.11
N LYS A 18 -19.89 -2.71 3.45
CA LYS A 18 -20.92 -1.74 3.82
C LYS A 18 -21.46 -2.00 5.25
N ALA A 19 -20.70 -1.68 6.29
CA ALA A 19 -21.31 -0.90 7.36
C ALA A 19 -21.60 0.45 6.70
N SER A 20 -22.88 0.75 6.50
CA SER A 20 -23.24 2.07 5.97
C SER A 20 -22.69 3.11 6.95
N CYS A 21 -22.24 4.26 6.46
CA CYS A 21 -21.80 5.38 7.29
C CYS A 21 -22.83 5.69 8.41
N ASN A 22 -24.12 5.42 8.16
CA ASN A 22 -25.17 5.49 9.17
C ASN A 22 -25.02 4.45 10.30
N ASP A 23 -24.58 3.23 10.01
CA ASP A 23 -24.33 2.19 11.02
C ASP A 23 -23.16 2.58 11.92
N ILE A 24 -22.07 3.10 11.35
CA ILE A 24 -20.90 3.58 12.11
C ILE A 24 -21.27 4.79 12.99
N LEU A 25 -22.05 5.74 12.44
CA LEU A 25 -22.53 6.89 13.19
C LEU A 25 -23.57 6.51 14.25
N SER A 26 -24.34 5.44 14.06
CA SER A 26 -25.30 4.93 15.04
C SER A 26 -24.63 4.30 16.27
N LEU A 27 -23.39 3.82 16.13
CA LEU A 27 -22.61 3.21 17.21
C LEU A 27 -21.87 4.25 18.08
N SER A 28 -21.93 5.54 17.73
CA SER A 28 -21.17 6.60 18.42
C SER A 28 -22.03 7.81 18.81
N ASP A 29 -22.68 7.73 19.97
CA ASP A 29 -23.58 8.74 20.54
C ASP A 29 -23.00 10.17 20.58
N LYS A 30 -21.70 10.32 20.85
CA LYS A 30 -21.04 11.64 20.94
C LYS A 30 -20.78 12.31 19.58
N ILE A 31 -20.72 11.54 18.50
CA ILE A 31 -20.44 12.06 17.15
C ILE A 31 -21.72 12.64 16.53
N GLN A 32 -22.89 12.05 16.81
CA GLN A 32 -24.17 12.51 16.28
C GLN A 32 -24.52 13.95 16.68
N VAL A 33 -24.29 14.34 17.94
CA VAL A 33 -24.64 15.68 18.44
C VAL A 33 -23.82 16.78 17.77
N LYS A 34 -22.52 16.56 17.54
CA LYS A 34 -21.61 17.52 16.91
C LYS A 34 -21.76 17.56 15.38
N LEU A 35 -22.15 16.43 14.78
CA LEU A 35 -22.47 16.30 13.35
C LEU A 35 -23.69 17.16 12.99
N PHE A 36 -24.77 17.05 13.78
CA PHE A 36 -26.02 17.77 13.53
C PHE A 36 -25.85 19.30 13.58
N SER A 37 -25.07 19.83 14.53
CA SER A 37 -24.82 21.27 14.63
C SER A 37 -23.96 21.80 13.46
N THR A 38 -23.02 21.01 12.97
CA THR A 38 -22.07 21.42 11.91
C THR A 38 -22.70 21.33 10.52
N LEU A 39 -23.53 20.30 10.27
CA LEU A 39 -24.24 20.12 8.99
C LEU A 39 -25.35 21.16 8.74
N GLN A 40 -25.85 21.83 9.78
CA GLN A 40 -26.83 22.90 9.62
C GLN A 40 -26.25 24.16 8.95
N GLN A 41 -24.92 24.35 9.00
CA GLN A 41 -24.26 25.58 8.54
C GLN A 41 -23.48 25.43 7.22
N ALA A 42 -23.32 24.20 6.70
CA ALA A 42 -22.48 23.91 5.53
C ALA A 42 -23.24 23.96 4.18
N SER A 43 -22.54 24.23 3.07
CA SER A 43 -23.10 24.11 1.72
C SER A 43 -23.25 22.64 1.31
N LYS A 44 -24.02 22.34 0.25
CA LYS A 44 -24.34 20.94 -0.13
C LYS A 44 -23.10 20.10 -0.49
N ASN A 45 -22.07 20.71 -1.10
CA ASN A 45 -20.83 20.00 -1.44
C ASN A 45 -19.96 19.80 -0.20
N ASP A 46 -19.86 20.81 0.67
CA ASP A 46 -19.13 20.73 1.93
C ASP A 46 -19.73 19.67 2.87
N LYS A 47 -21.05 19.41 2.78
CA LYS A 47 -21.71 18.34 3.56
C LYS A 47 -21.23 16.94 3.17
N ALA A 48 -21.00 16.66 1.89
CA ALA A 48 -20.58 15.33 1.45
C ALA A 48 -19.14 15.01 1.89
N GLU A 49 -18.25 15.99 1.77
CA GLU A 49 -16.86 15.90 2.24
C GLU A 49 -16.82 15.77 3.77
N LEU A 50 -17.56 16.61 4.50
CA LEU A 50 -17.65 16.56 5.96
C LEU A 50 -18.22 15.22 6.47
N ILE A 51 -19.25 14.67 5.82
CA ILE A 51 -19.80 13.35 6.17
C ILE A 51 -18.76 12.24 5.94
N GLY A 52 -18.02 12.30 4.84
CA GLY A 52 -16.93 11.37 4.54
C GLY A 52 -15.86 11.39 5.64
N ASP A 53 -15.36 12.59 5.98
CA ASP A 53 -14.36 12.77 7.02
C ASP A 53 -14.85 12.27 8.38
N MET A 54 -16.08 12.61 8.75
CA MET A 54 -16.64 12.20 10.04
C MET A 54 -16.86 10.69 10.15
N CYS A 55 -17.27 10.04 9.07
CA CYS A 55 -17.38 8.58 9.04
C CYS A 55 -16.02 7.90 9.11
N TYR A 56 -15.01 8.47 8.46
CA TYR A 56 -13.63 8.00 8.60
C TYR A 56 -13.12 8.14 10.05
N PHE A 57 -13.33 9.29 10.71
CA PHE A 57 -12.96 9.49 12.11
C PHE A 57 -13.72 8.57 13.08
N ALA A 58 -15.03 8.37 12.85
CA ALA A 58 -15.85 7.49 13.67
C ALA A 58 -15.40 6.02 13.53
N TYR A 59 -15.08 5.60 12.31
CA TYR A 59 -14.55 4.27 12.01
C TYR A 59 -13.19 4.06 12.70
N ASP A 60 -12.25 5.00 12.57
CA ASP A 60 -10.93 4.90 13.19
C ASP A 60 -11.02 4.83 14.72
N ARG A 61 -11.94 5.59 15.32
CA ARG A 61 -12.22 5.51 16.75
C ARG A 61 -12.80 4.16 17.15
N LEU A 62 -13.77 3.65 16.40
CA LEU A 62 -14.38 2.35 16.66
C LEU A 62 -13.35 1.21 16.55
N ILE A 63 -12.45 1.27 15.56
CA ILE A 63 -11.33 0.33 15.43
C ILE A 63 -10.39 0.43 16.64
N LYS A 64 -10.02 1.64 17.07
CA LYS A 64 -9.15 1.83 18.24
C LYS A 64 -9.77 1.28 19.53
N ASP A 65 -11.03 1.60 19.77
CA ASP A 65 -11.76 1.15 20.95
C ASP A 65 -11.92 -0.38 20.92
N SER A 66 -12.23 -0.95 19.75
CA SER A 66 -12.28 -2.41 19.54
C SER A 66 -10.92 -3.05 19.81
N ILE A 67 -9.81 -2.46 19.31
CA ILE A 67 -8.47 -3.00 19.54
C ILE A 67 -8.17 -3.12 21.05
N SER A 68 -8.62 -2.16 21.86
CA SER A 68 -8.39 -2.18 23.31
C SER A 68 -9.27 -3.18 24.07
N GLN A 69 -10.37 -3.63 23.47
CA GLN A 69 -11.40 -4.47 24.12
C GLN A 69 -11.43 -5.92 23.60
N VAL A 70 -10.63 -6.23 22.58
CA VAL A 70 -10.66 -7.52 21.90
C VAL A 70 -10.07 -8.64 22.76
N ASP A 71 -10.84 -9.72 22.86
CA ASP A 71 -10.53 -10.99 23.53
C ASP A 71 -9.27 -11.66 22.95
N ASN A 72 -8.50 -12.32 23.82
CA ASN A 72 -7.32 -13.14 23.50
C ASN A 72 -7.55 -14.20 22.40
N ARG A 73 -8.79 -14.49 21.99
CA ARG A 73 -9.09 -15.38 20.85
C ARG A 73 -8.77 -14.77 19.48
N VAL A 74 -8.82 -13.44 19.33
CA VAL A 74 -8.58 -12.73 18.04
C VAL A 74 -7.08 -12.55 17.75
N ILE A 75 -6.22 -12.70 18.76
CA ILE A 75 -4.76 -12.69 18.56
C ILE A 75 -4.27 -13.91 17.74
N ASN A 76 -5.16 -14.87 17.45
CA ASN A 76 -4.91 -16.02 16.58
C ASN A 76 -5.24 -15.76 15.10
N ASP A 77 -5.50 -14.51 14.72
CA ASP A 77 -5.69 -14.09 13.32
C ASP A 77 -4.54 -13.16 12.89
N PRO A 78 -3.86 -13.37 11.75
CA PRO A 78 -2.89 -12.41 11.25
C PRO A 78 -3.49 -11.02 10.93
N GLU A 79 -4.77 -10.91 10.56
CA GLU A 79 -5.43 -9.63 10.25
C GLU A 79 -5.59 -8.71 11.47
N TRP A 80 -5.58 -9.29 12.67
CA TRP A 80 -5.49 -8.53 13.90
C TRP A 80 -4.20 -7.68 13.96
N PHE A 81 -3.07 -8.31 13.63
CA PHE A 81 -1.78 -7.62 13.59
C PHE A 81 -1.74 -6.56 12.49
N ILE A 82 -2.33 -6.84 11.33
CA ILE A 82 -2.48 -5.86 10.23
C ILE A 82 -3.23 -4.62 10.71
N THR A 83 -4.36 -4.82 11.38
CA THR A 83 -5.20 -3.72 11.88
C THR A 83 -4.44 -2.86 12.90
N LYS A 84 -3.72 -3.50 13.83
CA LYS A 84 -2.84 -2.80 14.78
C LYS A 84 -1.71 -2.03 14.09
N ILE A 85 -1.07 -2.61 13.07
CA ILE A 85 0.00 -1.97 12.28
C ILE A 85 -0.54 -0.72 11.55
N ARG A 86 -1.71 -0.84 10.91
CA ARG A 86 -2.38 0.29 10.24
C ARG A 86 -2.72 1.40 11.23
N GLN A 87 -3.28 1.05 12.39
CA GLN A 87 -3.62 2.04 13.42
C GLN A 87 -2.36 2.76 13.94
N ALA A 88 -1.32 2.00 14.29
CA ALA A 88 -0.06 2.57 14.77
C ALA A 88 0.61 3.47 13.72
N THR A 89 0.52 3.11 12.43
CA THR A 89 0.99 3.93 11.32
C THR A 89 0.26 5.26 11.25
N LYS A 90 -1.08 5.24 11.33
CA LYS A 90 -1.92 6.46 11.33
C LYS A 90 -1.60 7.39 12.50
N GLU A 91 -1.32 6.82 13.66
CA GLU A 91 -0.96 7.57 14.88
C GLU A 91 0.51 8.02 14.90
N ALA A 92 1.30 7.66 13.88
CA ALA A 92 2.74 7.84 13.84
C ALA A 92 3.48 7.20 15.04
N ASP A 93 2.86 6.21 15.70
CA ASP A 93 3.46 5.42 16.79
C ASP A 93 4.36 4.33 16.21
N LYS A 94 5.61 4.72 15.98
CA LYS A 94 6.64 3.85 15.39
C LYS A 94 6.89 2.61 16.23
N ASN A 95 6.90 2.75 17.55
CA ASN A 95 7.24 1.69 18.48
C ASN A 95 6.12 0.64 18.52
N SER A 96 4.86 1.08 18.57
CA SER A 96 3.71 0.19 18.51
C SER A 96 3.64 -0.56 17.19
N CYS A 97 3.90 0.11 16.04
CA CYS A 97 3.90 -0.59 14.77
C CYS A 97 4.99 -1.66 14.72
N LEU A 98 6.25 -1.31 15.00
CA LEU A 98 7.36 -2.26 14.87
C LEU A 98 7.25 -3.42 15.86
N THR A 99 6.79 -3.15 17.08
CA THR A 99 6.50 -4.20 18.08
C THR A 99 5.42 -5.15 17.55
N THR A 100 4.30 -4.61 17.06
CA THR A 100 3.19 -5.41 16.49
C THR A 100 3.66 -6.23 15.29
N PHE A 101 4.45 -5.64 14.38
CA PHE A 101 5.02 -6.35 13.25
C PHE A 101 5.89 -7.53 13.71
N ASN A 102 6.81 -7.31 14.64
CA ASN A 102 7.71 -8.34 15.16
C ASN A 102 6.93 -9.50 15.82
N GLU A 103 5.89 -9.19 16.60
CA GLU A 103 4.99 -10.20 17.17
C GLU A 103 4.25 -10.98 16.06
N GLY A 104 3.70 -10.26 15.08
CA GLY A 104 2.95 -10.83 13.97
C GLY A 104 3.80 -11.79 13.14
N ILE A 105 5.00 -11.39 12.71
CA ILE A 105 5.87 -12.26 11.90
C ILE A 105 6.47 -13.42 12.68
N LYS A 106 6.58 -13.32 14.01
CA LYS A 106 6.97 -14.46 14.85
C LYS A 106 5.91 -15.56 14.83
N LYS A 107 4.63 -15.17 14.76
CA LYS A 107 3.49 -16.09 14.76
C LYS A 107 3.08 -16.54 13.36
N TYR A 108 3.10 -15.63 12.39
CA TYR A 108 2.69 -15.84 11.00
C TYR A 108 3.78 -15.40 10.03
N PRO A 109 4.97 -16.04 10.04
CA PRO A 109 6.10 -15.62 9.23
C PRO A 109 5.82 -15.58 7.73
N ARG A 110 4.82 -16.34 7.26
CA ARG A 110 4.47 -16.45 5.83
C ARG A 110 3.31 -15.55 5.41
N TYR A 111 2.72 -14.80 6.33
CA TYR A 111 1.63 -13.89 5.99
C TYR A 111 2.20 -12.58 5.43
N TYR A 112 2.38 -12.53 4.11
CA TYR A 112 3.12 -11.46 3.44
C TYR A 112 2.51 -10.06 3.64
N ASN A 113 1.20 -9.96 3.88
CA ASN A 113 0.54 -8.68 4.15
C ASN A 113 1.14 -7.99 5.39
N LEU A 114 1.65 -8.72 6.39
CA LEU A 114 2.30 -8.10 7.56
C LEU A 114 3.51 -7.26 7.14
N TYR A 115 4.23 -7.73 6.13
CA TYR A 115 5.41 -7.06 5.62
C TYR A 115 5.03 -5.83 4.81
N PHE A 116 4.03 -5.95 3.94
CA PHE A 116 3.55 -4.85 3.10
C PHE A 116 3.02 -3.70 3.94
N GLU A 117 2.18 -4.00 4.94
CA GLU A 117 1.56 -3.01 5.82
C GLU A 117 2.56 -2.35 6.78
N THR A 118 3.74 -2.95 6.97
CA THR A 118 4.81 -2.38 7.80
C THR A 118 5.71 -1.40 7.04
N ILE A 119 5.64 -1.37 5.71
CA ILE A 119 6.45 -0.46 4.87
C ILE A 119 6.26 1.02 5.25
N PRO A 120 5.04 1.51 5.54
CA PRO A 120 4.79 2.85 6.06
C PRO A 120 5.34 3.14 7.45
N CYS A 121 5.63 2.11 8.25
CA CYS A 121 5.83 2.31 9.66
C CYS A 121 7.09 3.10 9.97
N GLY A 122 6.92 4.16 10.75
CA GLY A 122 7.99 4.81 11.48
C GLY A 122 9.16 5.28 10.64
N LEU A 123 8.90 5.74 9.42
CA LEU A 123 9.93 6.39 8.63
C LEU A 123 10.23 7.74 9.29
N GLY A 124 11.38 7.82 9.97
CA GLY A 124 11.93 9.09 10.39
C GLY A 124 12.26 9.99 9.21
N ASN A 125 12.71 11.19 9.54
CA ASN A 125 13.24 12.11 8.54
C ASN A 125 14.57 11.62 7.96
N ASP A 126 15.21 10.61 8.56
CA ASP A 126 16.42 9.98 8.04
C ASP A 126 16.11 9.12 6.80
N LYS A 127 16.61 9.59 5.64
CA LYS A 127 16.50 8.87 4.36
C LYS A 127 17.22 7.51 4.41
N GLN A 128 18.42 7.44 4.97
CA GLN A 128 19.22 6.20 4.96
C GLN A 128 18.62 5.12 5.85
N GLU A 129 18.08 5.48 7.01
CA GLU A 129 17.34 4.55 7.86
C GLU A 129 16.13 3.96 7.13
N ARG A 130 15.34 4.82 6.47
CA ARG A 130 14.19 4.41 5.65
C ARG A 130 14.58 3.42 4.56
N LEU A 131 15.63 3.72 3.79
CA LEU A 131 16.07 2.85 2.71
C LEU A 131 16.54 1.49 3.23
N ARG A 132 17.31 1.45 4.34
CA ARG A 132 17.73 0.20 4.98
C ARG A 132 16.55 -0.63 5.46
N LYS A 133 15.51 0.02 5.98
CA LYS A 133 14.31 -0.66 6.44
C LYS A 133 13.53 -1.31 5.30
N TRP A 134 13.36 -0.62 4.17
CA TRP A 134 12.70 -1.20 2.99
C TRP A 134 13.44 -2.43 2.48
N GLU A 135 14.77 -2.35 2.34
CA GLU A 135 15.59 -3.47 1.89
C GLU A 135 15.57 -4.62 2.92
N TYR A 136 15.59 -4.32 4.22
CA TYR A 136 15.43 -5.33 5.26
C TYR A 136 14.09 -6.06 5.14
N ILE A 137 12.98 -5.33 5.00
CA ILE A 137 11.64 -5.92 4.87
C ILE A 137 11.55 -6.74 3.58
N ALA A 138 12.07 -6.26 2.46
CA ALA A 138 12.09 -6.98 1.18
C ALA A 138 12.83 -8.32 1.30
N ASN A 139 14.03 -8.30 1.90
CA ASN A 139 14.81 -9.51 2.15
C ASN A 139 14.13 -10.49 3.10
N LEU A 140 13.58 -9.97 4.21
CA LEU A 140 12.92 -10.79 5.22
C LEU A 140 11.66 -11.46 4.66
N THR A 141 10.88 -10.73 3.88
CA THR A 141 9.66 -11.25 3.21
C THR A 141 10.02 -12.42 2.30
N ALA A 142 11.01 -12.24 1.42
CA ALA A 142 11.46 -13.28 0.51
C ALA A 142 12.02 -14.50 1.26
N LYS A 143 12.83 -14.26 2.31
CA LYS A 143 13.41 -15.33 3.14
C LYS A 143 12.33 -16.16 3.83
N ASN A 144 11.37 -15.53 4.49
CA ASN A 144 10.35 -16.24 5.26
C ASN A 144 9.32 -16.95 4.37
N ASN A 145 9.25 -16.60 3.08
CA ASN A 145 8.37 -17.20 2.09
C ASN A 145 9.11 -18.04 1.03
N LYS A 146 10.35 -18.45 1.31
CA LYS A 146 11.23 -19.16 0.34
C LYS A 146 10.58 -20.37 -0.34
N THR A 147 9.66 -21.06 0.33
CA THR A 147 9.01 -22.28 -0.18
C THR A 147 7.70 -22.03 -0.95
N THR A 148 7.18 -20.80 -0.99
CA THR A 148 5.96 -20.46 -1.75
C THR A 148 6.23 -19.50 -2.89
N ASP A 149 6.56 -18.25 -2.55
CA ASP A 149 6.75 -17.17 -3.52
C ASP A 149 8.19 -16.65 -3.51
N GLY A 150 8.92 -16.84 -2.40
CA GLY A 150 10.33 -16.53 -2.27
C GLY A 150 10.68 -15.14 -2.81
N ASP A 151 11.62 -15.11 -3.75
CA ASP A 151 12.09 -13.86 -4.35
C ASP A 151 11.02 -13.10 -5.13
N ALA A 152 9.94 -13.73 -5.59
CA ALA A 152 8.82 -13.00 -6.19
C ALA A 152 8.27 -11.90 -5.24
N LEU A 153 8.28 -12.15 -3.93
CA LEU A 153 7.86 -11.16 -2.94
C LEU A 153 8.86 -10.01 -2.75
N TYR A 154 10.13 -10.18 -3.12
CA TYR A 154 11.10 -9.08 -3.14
C TYR A 154 10.60 -7.96 -4.06
N SER A 155 10.14 -8.30 -5.27
CA SER A 155 9.55 -7.32 -6.19
C SER A 155 8.24 -6.73 -5.70
N ARG A 156 7.38 -7.51 -5.05
CA ARG A 156 6.09 -7.02 -4.52
C ARG A 156 6.30 -6.02 -3.39
N VAL A 157 7.30 -6.22 -2.52
CA VAL A 157 7.65 -5.21 -1.50
C VAL A 157 8.10 -3.91 -2.15
N TYR A 158 8.98 -3.98 -3.15
CA TYR A 158 9.46 -2.77 -3.84
C TYR A 158 8.39 -2.07 -4.68
N TRP A 159 7.43 -2.83 -5.21
CA TRP A 159 6.21 -2.26 -5.77
C TRP A 159 5.48 -1.46 -4.69
N VAL A 160 5.17 -2.04 -3.51
CA VAL A 160 4.53 -1.30 -2.40
C VAL A 160 5.34 -0.06 -2.02
N VAL A 161 6.67 -0.11 -2.01
CA VAL A 161 7.52 1.06 -1.76
C VAL A 161 7.32 2.15 -2.82
N SER A 162 7.41 1.80 -4.11
CA SER A 162 7.21 2.76 -5.20
C SER A 162 5.81 3.36 -5.14
N SER A 163 4.80 2.51 -4.98
CA SER A 163 3.40 2.92 -4.91
C SER A 163 3.06 3.71 -3.67
N TYR A 164 3.65 3.46 -2.49
CA TYR A 164 3.30 4.16 -1.24
C TYR A 164 4.14 5.42 -0.99
N PHE A 165 5.29 5.58 -1.64
CA PHE A 165 6.14 6.76 -1.46
C PHE A 165 6.33 7.59 -2.72
N GLY A 166 5.73 7.18 -3.84
CA GLY A 166 5.92 7.83 -5.13
C GLY A 166 7.38 7.81 -5.56
N VAL A 167 8.10 6.72 -5.28
CA VAL A 167 9.51 6.61 -5.71
C VAL A 167 9.51 6.32 -7.20
N ASP A 168 9.96 7.31 -7.98
CA ASP A 168 10.02 7.23 -9.43
C ASP A 168 11.10 6.24 -9.87
N ASN A 169 12.35 6.46 -9.47
CA ASN A 169 13.46 5.61 -9.91
C ASN A 169 13.93 4.71 -8.77
N LEU A 170 13.33 3.52 -8.65
CA LEU A 170 13.71 2.56 -7.61
C LEU A 170 15.21 2.22 -7.64
N LYS A 171 15.79 2.11 -8.84
CA LYS A 171 17.18 1.72 -9.05
C LYS A 171 18.17 2.71 -8.46
N ASP A 172 17.91 4.02 -8.60
CA ASP A 172 18.84 5.06 -8.17
C ASP A 172 18.44 5.70 -6.82
N ASP A 173 17.15 5.68 -6.46
CA ASP A 173 16.65 6.32 -5.24
C ASP A 173 16.53 5.39 -4.03
N THR A 174 16.79 4.09 -4.20
CA THR A 174 16.68 3.09 -3.13
C THR A 174 17.89 2.16 -3.06
N LEU A 175 17.87 1.22 -2.11
CA LEU A 175 18.89 0.16 -1.98
C LEU A 175 18.54 -1.11 -2.76
N VAL A 176 17.59 -1.03 -3.70
CA VAL A 176 17.14 -2.22 -4.46
C VAL A 176 18.31 -2.86 -5.21
N ASN A 177 18.45 -4.18 -5.09
CA ASN A 177 19.33 -4.93 -5.97
C ASN A 177 18.63 -5.10 -7.32
N TRP A 178 18.91 -4.22 -8.29
CA TRP A 178 18.18 -4.18 -9.55
C TRP A 178 18.23 -5.50 -10.37
N PRO A 179 19.37 -6.20 -10.52
CA PRO A 179 19.38 -7.52 -11.16
C PRO A 179 18.46 -8.53 -10.47
N ARG A 180 18.45 -8.57 -9.13
CA ARG A 180 17.52 -9.42 -8.37
C ARG A 180 16.08 -8.97 -8.53
N MET A 181 15.82 -7.66 -8.51
CA MET A 181 14.51 -7.06 -8.73
C MET A 181 13.92 -7.53 -10.07
N LYS A 182 14.68 -7.43 -11.16
CA LYS A 182 14.29 -7.93 -12.48
C LYS A 182 13.94 -9.42 -12.47
N SER A 183 14.83 -10.25 -11.91
CA SER A 183 14.57 -11.68 -11.77
C SER A 183 13.30 -11.98 -10.94
N SER A 184 13.07 -11.23 -9.86
CA SER A 184 11.86 -11.38 -9.04
C SER A 184 10.58 -10.96 -9.76
N MET A 185 10.61 -9.88 -10.56
CA MET A 185 9.47 -9.49 -11.41
C MET A 185 9.16 -10.58 -12.44
N GLN A 186 10.19 -11.16 -13.07
CA GLN A 186 10.01 -12.29 -13.98
C GLN A 186 9.40 -13.52 -13.30
N GLN A 187 9.77 -13.80 -12.03
CA GLN A 187 9.15 -14.87 -11.25
C GLN A 187 7.66 -14.61 -10.98
N VAL A 188 7.29 -13.37 -10.63
CA VAL A 188 5.89 -12.98 -10.48
C VAL A 188 5.14 -13.20 -11.79
N LEU A 189 5.67 -12.72 -12.93
CA LEU A 189 5.02 -12.84 -14.23
C LEU A 189 4.89 -14.30 -14.68
N LYS A 190 5.87 -15.16 -14.37
CA LYS A 190 5.78 -16.60 -14.66
C LYS A 190 4.64 -17.27 -13.90
N LYS A 191 4.41 -16.86 -12.64
CA LYS A 191 3.37 -17.45 -11.78
C LYS A 191 2.00 -16.83 -11.99
N TYR A 192 1.96 -15.53 -12.29
CA TYR A 192 0.76 -14.71 -12.43
C TYR A 192 0.87 -13.82 -13.70
N PRO A 193 0.70 -14.39 -14.90
CA PRO A 193 0.87 -13.69 -16.18
C PRO A 193 -0.36 -12.86 -16.56
N ASP A 194 -0.75 -11.92 -15.69
CA ASP A 194 -1.89 -11.03 -15.93
C ASP A 194 -1.46 -9.62 -16.39
N GLN A 195 -2.37 -8.93 -17.09
CA GLN A 195 -2.11 -7.60 -17.66
C GLN A 195 -1.79 -6.54 -16.60
N TRP A 196 -2.31 -6.69 -15.38
CA TRP A 196 -2.05 -5.81 -14.27
C TRP A 196 -0.56 -5.90 -13.87
N ASN A 197 -0.03 -7.11 -13.68
CA ASN A 197 1.39 -7.30 -13.35
C ASN A 197 2.33 -6.84 -14.48
N TYR A 198 2.01 -7.15 -15.74
CA TYR A 198 2.82 -6.68 -16.87
C TYR A 198 2.88 -5.16 -16.92
N THR A 199 1.72 -4.52 -16.77
CA THR A 199 1.60 -3.06 -16.78
C THR A 199 2.43 -2.41 -15.67
N HIS A 200 2.24 -2.82 -14.42
CA HIS A 200 2.95 -2.19 -13.30
C HIS A 200 4.46 -2.44 -13.34
N PHE A 201 4.90 -3.62 -13.77
CA PHE A 201 6.33 -3.85 -13.96
C PHE A 201 6.90 -3.08 -15.15
N ALA A 202 6.11 -2.83 -16.20
CA ALA A 202 6.55 -2.01 -17.32
C ALA A 202 6.76 -0.56 -16.88
N GLU A 203 5.85 -0.03 -16.06
CA GLU A 203 5.98 1.29 -15.46
C GLU A 203 7.20 1.37 -14.52
N ILE A 204 7.34 0.43 -13.57
CA ILE A 204 8.48 0.40 -12.64
C ILE A 204 9.82 0.31 -13.42
N SER A 205 9.89 -0.56 -14.42
CA SER A 205 11.08 -0.73 -15.27
C SER A 205 11.40 0.53 -16.07
N CYS A 206 10.38 1.17 -16.63
CA CYS A 206 10.48 2.40 -17.40
C CYS A 206 11.03 3.55 -16.53
N ARG A 207 10.41 3.81 -15.37
CA ARG A 207 10.84 4.88 -14.46
C ARG A 207 12.21 4.60 -13.82
N SER A 208 12.61 3.34 -13.72
CA SER A 208 13.94 2.92 -13.25
C SER A 208 15.01 2.86 -14.35
N ASN A 209 14.73 3.46 -15.52
CA ASN A 209 15.65 3.55 -16.66
C ASN A 209 16.15 2.18 -17.20
N ASP A 210 15.32 1.13 -17.12
CA ASP A 210 15.63 -0.18 -17.71
C ASP A 210 14.86 -0.39 -19.00
N LYS A 211 15.43 0.16 -20.06
CA LYS A 211 14.85 0.15 -21.41
C LYS A 211 14.61 -1.25 -21.95
N ASP A 212 15.57 -2.16 -21.77
CA ASP A 212 15.49 -3.50 -22.34
C ASP A 212 14.41 -4.34 -21.67
N PHE A 213 14.28 -4.25 -20.35
CA PHE A 213 13.21 -4.96 -19.65
C PHE A 213 11.85 -4.31 -19.90
N THR A 214 11.78 -2.98 -20.02
CA THR A 214 10.57 -2.27 -20.44
C THR A 214 10.10 -2.75 -21.82
N ARG A 215 11.01 -2.83 -22.80
CA ARG A 215 10.74 -3.34 -24.15
C ARG A 215 10.23 -4.77 -24.13
N TYR A 216 10.83 -5.64 -23.32
CA TYR A 216 10.36 -7.01 -23.13
C TYR A 216 8.91 -7.04 -22.61
N LEU A 217 8.58 -6.24 -21.59
CA LEU A 217 7.25 -6.22 -20.99
C LEU A 217 6.17 -5.69 -21.96
N PHE A 218 6.49 -4.67 -22.76
CA PHE A 218 5.55 -4.12 -23.75
C PHE A 218 5.19 -5.10 -24.88
N GLN A 219 5.92 -6.21 -25.07
CA GLN A 219 5.49 -7.30 -25.95
C GLN A 219 4.18 -7.97 -25.49
N TYR A 220 3.88 -7.88 -24.18
CA TYR A 220 2.71 -8.49 -23.55
C TYR A 220 1.60 -7.47 -23.24
N ILE A 221 1.80 -6.18 -23.52
CA ILE A 221 0.85 -5.10 -23.25
C ILE A 221 0.28 -4.59 -24.58
N PRO A 222 -0.83 -5.17 -25.07
CA PRO A 222 -1.30 -4.91 -26.44
C PRO A 222 -1.84 -3.49 -26.62
N ARG A 223 -2.39 -2.89 -25.57
CA ARG A 223 -3.01 -1.55 -25.58
C ARG A 223 -3.09 -0.95 -24.18
N TYR A 224 -3.33 0.35 -24.13
CA TYR A 224 -3.70 1.04 -22.89
C TYR A 224 -5.00 0.48 -22.32
N GLN A 225 -5.03 0.31 -20.99
CA GLN A 225 -6.21 -0.06 -20.21
C GLN A 225 -6.26 0.86 -19.00
N ALA A 226 -7.32 1.67 -18.88
CA ALA A 226 -7.47 2.65 -17.80
C ALA A 226 -7.47 1.99 -16.41
N ASP A 227 -7.97 0.76 -16.31
CA ASP A 227 -7.98 0.01 -15.06
C ASP A 227 -6.59 -0.41 -14.58
N ASN A 228 -5.56 -0.40 -15.45
CA ASN A 228 -4.20 -0.84 -15.11
C ASN A 228 -3.18 0.30 -15.07
N TRP A 229 -3.52 1.47 -15.61
CA TRP A 229 -2.62 2.62 -15.72
C TRP A 229 -3.30 3.84 -15.11
N ASP A 230 -2.66 4.44 -14.11
CA ASP A 230 -3.18 5.66 -13.47
C ASP A 230 -3.24 6.85 -14.43
N ASP A 231 -2.34 6.89 -15.43
CA ASP A 231 -2.24 8.00 -16.39
C ASP A 231 -1.89 7.49 -17.80
N GLN A 232 -2.67 7.94 -18.79
CA GLN A 232 -2.44 7.64 -20.20
C GLN A 232 -1.13 8.22 -20.73
N GLU A 233 -0.68 9.36 -20.20
CA GLU A 233 0.59 9.98 -20.59
C GLU A 233 1.79 9.16 -20.14
N ILE A 234 1.72 8.54 -18.95
CA ILE A 234 2.76 7.62 -18.47
C ILE A 234 2.86 6.39 -19.38
N TYR A 235 1.72 5.81 -19.77
CA TYR A 235 1.69 4.71 -20.74
C TYR A 235 2.37 5.11 -22.06
N LYS A 236 2.01 6.26 -22.63
CA LYS A 236 2.57 6.76 -23.89
C LYS A 236 4.09 6.97 -23.78
N TYR A 237 4.52 7.59 -22.69
CA TYR A 237 5.94 7.82 -22.40
C TYR A 237 6.71 6.49 -22.34
N CYS A 238 6.26 5.55 -21.52
CA CYS A 238 6.96 4.27 -21.35
C CYS A 238 6.94 3.41 -22.61
N LYS A 239 5.85 3.46 -23.38
CA LYS A 239 5.78 2.80 -24.68
C LYS A 239 6.81 3.39 -25.66
N SER A 240 6.87 4.71 -25.76
CA SER A 240 7.85 5.40 -26.62
C SER A 240 9.29 5.07 -26.20
N TYR A 241 9.58 5.15 -24.89
CA TYR A 241 10.87 4.81 -24.30
C TYR A 241 11.33 3.39 -24.66
N SER A 242 10.40 2.43 -24.71
CA SER A 242 10.69 1.03 -25.07
C SER A 242 11.12 0.81 -26.53
N THR A 243 10.77 1.74 -27.42
CA THR A 243 10.97 1.64 -28.88
C THR A 243 12.08 2.51 -29.44
N GLN A 244 12.52 3.52 -28.68
CA GLN A 244 13.73 4.29 -29.00
C GLN A 244 14.96 3.38 -28.93
#